data_AF-A0A0W0VHM9-F1
#
_entry.id   AF-A0A0W0VHM9-F1
#
_cell.length_a   1.000
_cell.length_b   1.000
_cell.length_c   1.000
_cell.angle_alpha   90.00
_cell.angle_beta   90.00
_cell.angle_gamma   90.00
#
_symmetry.space_group_name_H-M   'P 1'
#
loop_
_entity.id
_entity.type
_entity.pdbx_description
1 polymer ?
#
loop_
_entity_poly.entity_id
_entity_poly.type
_entity_poly.pdbx_seq_one_letter_code
_entity_poly.pdbx_strand_id
1 'polypeptide(L)'
;MLIDYSLNMSIIFLFFLFEVKHLIVDFFFQHSPYIYQNKGIYGHLGGILHALYHIFGSYLILVFSSFFLSYSACWPVLNLSLDLGFLILAILEGIVHYHIDWLKIKINNRMKWQPTSDYQFWDLLGVDQFLHHLTYIVFVLVISKSVFLGAN
;
A
#
# COMPACT_ATOMS: atom_id res chain seq x y z
N MET A 1 -23.75 -4.21 -17.90
CA MET A 1 -23.36 -2.96 -18.61
C MET A 1 -23.34 -1.73 -17.68
N LEU A 2 -24.45 -1.27 -17.08
CA LEU A 2 -24.39 -0.14 -16.11
C LEU A 2 -23.70 -0.52 -14.78
N ILE A 3 -23.92 -1.73 -14.27
CA ILE A 3 -23.28 -2.25 -13.04
C ILE A 3 -21.76 -2.42 -13.22
N ASP A 4 -21.31 -2.87 -14.40
CA ASP A 4 -19.88 -3.02 -14.71
C ASP A 4 -19.16 -1.67 -14.71
N TYR A 5 -19.82 -0.62 -15.21
CA TYR A 5 -19.21 0.71 -15.29
C TYR A 5 -19.04 1.35 -13.90
N SER A 6 -20.03 1.21 -13.01
CA SER A 6 -19.92 1.69 -11.64
C SER A 6 -18.82 0.96 -10.87
N LEU A 7 -18.72 -0.37 -11.01
CA LEU A 7 -17.69 -1.15 -10.34
C LEU A 7 -16.28 -0.76 -10.80
N ASN A 8 -16.08 -0.60 -12.12
CA ASN A 8 -14.81 -0.15 -12.68
C ASN A 8 -14.40 1.24 -12.16
N MET A 9 -15.34 2.19 -12.10
CA MET A 9 -15.07 3.52 -11.56
C MET A 9 -14.70 3.48 -10.08
N SER A 10 -15.37 2.65 -9.29
CA SER A 10 -15.08 2.54 -7.87
C SER A 10 -13.74 1.84 -7.58
N ILE A 11 -13.34 0.87 -8.42
CA ILE A 11 -12.00 0.25 -8.36
C ILE A 11 -10.90 1.28 -8.66
N ILE A 12 -11.08 2.08 -9.72
CA ILE A 12 -10.13 3.15 -10.06
C ILE A 12 -10.04 4.16 -8.92
N PHE A 13 -11.17 4.52 -8.30
CA PHE A 13 -11.20 5.42 -7.16
C PHE A 13 -10.47 4.83 -5.93
N LEU A 14 -10.66 3.54 -5.65
CA LEU A 14 -9.92 2.84 -4.58
C LEU A 14 -8.41 2.86 -4.83
N PHE A 15 -7.98 2.57 -6.06
CA PHE A 15 -6.57 2.66 -6.43
C PHE A 15 -6.03 4.08 -6.22
N PHE A 16 -6.77 5.10 -6.68
CA PHE A 16 -6.41 6.50 -6.46
C PHE A 16 -6.24 6.85 -4.98
N LEU A 17 -7.12 6.36 -4.09
CA LEU A 17 -6.97 6.58 -2.65
C LEU A 17 -5.68 5.96 -2.10
N PHE A 18 -5.30 4.75 -2.55
CA PHE A 18 -4.04 4.14 -2.15
C PHE A 18 -2.83 4.95 -2.63
N GLU A 19 -2.86 5.47 -3.85
CA GLU A 19 -1.81 6.34 -4.40
C GLU A 19 -1.67 7.65 -3.60
N VAL A 20 -2.79 8.29 -3.25
CA VAL A 20 -2.79 9.50 -2.40
C VAL A 20 -2.23 9.19 -1.02
N LYS A 21 -2.63 8.07 -0.40
CA LYS A 21 -2.05 7.63 0.88
C LYS A 21 -0.56 7.41 0.75
N HIS A 22 -0.11 6.68 -0.27
CA HIS A 22 1.30 6.40 -0.50
C HIS A 22 2.11 7.69 -0.60
N LEU A 23 1.66 8.64 -1.43
CA LEU A 23 2.25 9.97 -1.53
C LEU A 23 2.35 10.68 -0.16
N ILE A 24 1.25 10.72 0.60
CA ILE A 24 1.21 11.38 1.91
C ILE A 24 2.19 10.72 2.88
N VAL A 25 2.19 9.39 2.98
CA VAL A 25 2.95 8.71 4.01
C VAL A 25 4.45 8.66 3.67
N ASP A 26 4.83 8.33 2.43
CA ASP A 26 6.23 8.24 1.99
C ASP A 26 6.93 9.60 1.93
N PHE A 27 6.22 10.63 1.46
CA PHE A 27 6.83 11.92 1.16
C PHE A 27 6.54 12.98 2.20
N PHE A 28 5.33 13.02 2.79
CA PHE A 28 4.97 14.11 3.72
C PHE A 28 5.10 13.72 5.19
N PHE A 29 4.76 12.49 5.58
CA PHE A 29 4.81 12.05 6.99
C PHE A 29 6.15 11.46 7.40
N GLN A 30 7.00 11.10 6.43
CA GLN A 30 8.32 10.53 6.70
C GLN A 30 9.40 11.57 7.08
N HIS A 31 9.07 12.87 7.16
CA HIS A 31 10.03 13.94 7.47
C HIS A 31 10.67 13.87 8.86
N SER A 32 10.20 13.00 9.75
CA SER A 32 10.81 12.80 11.06
C SER A 32 12.20 12.16 10.94
N PRO A 33 13.27 12.76 11.53
CA PRO A 33 14.61 12.15 11.59
C PRO A 33 14.60 10.75 12.18
N TYR A 34 13.70 10.48 13.11
CA TYR A 34 13.52 9.16 13.69
C TYR A 34 13.15 8.10 12.65
N ILE A 35 12.39 8.46 11.62
CA ILE A 35 11.96 7.55 10.56
C ILE A 35 13.02 7.48 9.46
N TYR A 36 13.32 8.60 8.78
CA TYR A 36 14.11 8.56 7.55
C TYR A 36 15.57 8.13 7.79
N GLN A 37 16.13 8.35 8.97
CA GLN A 37 17.49 7.90 9.30
C GLN A 37 17.56 6.41 9.65
N ASN A 38 16.46 5.86 10.18
CA ASN A 38 16.48 4.52 10.77
C ASN A 38 15.71 3.45 9.98
N LYS A 39 14.90 3.83 8.97
CA LYS A 39 14.10 2.87 8.20
C LYS A 39 14.92 1.83 7.43
N GLY A 40 16.21 2.09 7.20
CA GLY A 40 17.15 1.13 6.61
C GLY A 40 17.69 0.06 7.58
N ILE A 41 17.41 0.16 8.87
CA ILE A 41 17.85 -0.81 9.89
C ILE A 41 16.73 -1.82 10.10
N TYR A 42 17.00 -3.09 9.82
CA TYR A 42 15.99 -4.14 9.96
C TYR A 42 15.53 -4.27 11.42
N GLY A 43 14.22 -4.23 11.64
CA GLY A 43 13.56 -4.33 12.94
C GLY A 43 13.55 -3.01 13.72
N HIS A 44 14.12 -1.92 13.19
CA HIS A 44 14.13 -0.66 13.90
C HIS A 44 12.73 -0.03 13.95
N LEU A 45 12.40 0.51 15.12
CA LEU A 45 11.09 1.11 15.40
C LEU A 45 10.72 2.25 14.45
N GLY A 46 11.68 3.02 13.95
CA GLY A 46 11.46 4.03 12.90
C GLY A 46 10.92 3.46 11.58
N GLY A 47 11.45 2.32 11.12
CA GLY A 47 10.93 1.62 9.93
C GLY A 47 9.58 0.96 10.20
N ILE A 48 9.42 0.38 11.39
CA ILE A 48 8.15 -0.20 11.83
C ILE A 48 7.06 0.89 11.93
N LEU A 49 7.38 2.06 12.46
CA LEU A 49 6.44 3.18 12.59
C LEU A 49 5.97 3.68 11.23
N HIS A 50 6.88 3.78 10.26
CA HIS A 50 6.51 4.10 8.88
C HIS A 50 5.55 3.04 8.31
N ALA A 51 5.88 1.75 8.45
CA ALA A 51 4.99 0.67 8.03
C ALA A 51 3.63 0.71 8.75
N LEU A 52 3.58 1.09 10.03
CA LEU A 52 2.32 1.26 10.78
C LEU A 52 1.45 2.39 10.22
N TYR A 53 2.05 3.48 9.71
CA TYR A 53 1.29 4.52 9.01
C TYR A 53 0.66 4.00 7.71
N HIS A 54 1.36 3.13 6.98
CA HIS A 54 0.82 2.45 5.81
C HIS A 54 -0.34 1.53 6.18
N ILE A 55 -0.16 0.66 7.19
CA ILE A 55 -1.19 -0.23 7.71
C ILE A 55 -2.44 0.56 8.10
N PHE A 56 -2.26 1.62 8.89
CA PHE A 56 -3.38 2.44 9.37
C PHE A 56 -4.11 3.14 8.21
N GLY A 57 -3.37 3.75 7.28
CA GLY A 57 -3.96 4.41 6.11
C GLY A 57 -4.70 3.43 5.20
N SER A 58 -4.11 2.28 4.92
CA SER A 58 -4.71 1.23 4.10
C SER A 58 -5.99 0.66 4.73
N TYR A 59 -5.98 0.43 6.05
CA TYR A 59 -7.17 -0.01 6.78
C TYR A 59 -8.30 1.02 6.70
N LEU A 60 -8.01 2.31 6.94
CA LEU A 60 -9.02 3.38 6.84
C LEU A 60 -9.59 3.51 5.43
N ILE A 61 -8.76 3.38 4.39
CA ILE A 61 -9.22 3.41 2.99
C ILE A 61 -10.16 2.25 2.72
N LEU A 62 -9.83 1.04 3.15
CA LEU A 62 -10.68 -0.15 2.93
C LEU A 62 -12.03 -0.02 3.65
N VAL A 63 -12.02 0.40 4.91
CA VAL A 63 -13.24 0.66 5.70
C VAL A 63 -14.08 1.75 5.05
N PHE A 64 -13.49 2.90 4.70
CA PHE A 64 -14.18 3.99 4.02
C PHE A 64 -14.79 3.54 2.69
N SER A 65 -14.02 2.78 1.91
CA SER A 65 -14.43 2.30 0.59
C SER A 65 -15.61 1.32 0.67
N SER A 66 -15.71 0.52 1.76
CA SER A 66 -16.85 -0.39 1.95
C SER A 66 -18.21 0.30 2.04
N PHE A 67 -18.28 1.58 2.44
CA PHE A 67 -19.54 2.33 2.53
C PHE A 67 -20.11 2.72 1.16
N PHE A 68 -19.26 2.95 0.16
CA PHE A 68 -19.68 3.51 -1.14
C PHE A 68 -19.67 2.49 -2.30
N LEU A 69 -18.92 1.41 -2.17
CA LEU A 69 -18.75 0.41 -3.22
C LEU A 69 -19.84 -0.67 -3.28
N SER A 70 -20.90 -0.58 -2.47
CA SER A 70 -21.92 -1.64 -2.36
C SER A 70 -21.30 -3.04 -2.16
N TYR A 71 -20.17 -3.11 -1.44
CA TYR A 71 -19.49 -4.36 -1.04
C TYR A 71 -20.35 -5.26 -0.14
N SER A 72 -21.49 -4.76 0.33
CA SER A 72 -22.40 -5.42 1.28
C SER A 72 -22.97 -6.75 0.81
N ALA A 73 -22.88 -7.09 -0.49
CA ALA A 73 -23.40 -8.37 -1.01
C ALA A 73 -22.31 -9.41 -1.35
N CYS A 74 -21.05 -9.03 -1.52
CA CYS A 74 -20.10 -9.85 -2.28
C CYS A 74 -18.71 -10.02 -1.64
N TRP A 75 -18.62 -10.27 -0.34
CA TRP A 75 -17.36 -10.69 0.27
C TRP A 75 -17.47 -12.10 0.88
N PRO A 76 -17.41 -13.19 0.09
CA PRO A 76 -17.53 -14.55 0.62
C PRO A 76 -16.18 -15.23 0.86
N VAL A 77 -15.05 -14.60 0.54
CA VAL A 77 -13.78 -15.34 0.50
C VAL A 77 -13.24 -15.66 1.89
N LEU A 78 -13.67 -14.94 2.93
CA LEU A 78 -13.41 -15.30 4.32
C LEU A 78 -14.70 -15.05 5.10
N ASN A 79 -15.26 -16.08 5.74
CA ASN A 79 -16.30 -15.96 6.78
C ASN A 79 -15.77 -15.25 8.06
N LEU A 80 -14.91 -14.25 7.88
CA LEU A 80 -14.48 -13.29 8.88
C LEU A 80 -15.39 -12.08 8.72
N SER A 81 -15.70 -11.41 9.83
CA SER A 81 -16.28 -10.06 9.75
C SER A 81 -15.45 -9.20 8.78
N LEU A 82 -16.12 -8.38 7.97
CA LEU A 82 -15.51 -7.49 6.96
C LEU A 82 -14.27 -6.76 7.52
N ASP A 83 -14.31 -6.39 8.80
CA ASP A 83 -13.24 -5.70 9.53
C ASP A 83 -11.93 -6.50 9.65
N LEU A 84 -12.00 -7.82 9.88
CA LEU A 84 -10.78 -8.63 10.07
C LEU A 84 -10.08 -8.94 8.74
N GLY A 85 -10.84 -9.08 7.65
CA GLY A 85 -10.27 -9.23 6.31
C GLY A 85 -9.50 -7.98 5.87
N PHE A 86 -10.06 -6.79 6.10
CA PHE A 86 -9.38 -5.53 5.79
C PHE A 86 -8.14 -5.31 6.65
N LEU A 87 -8.19 -5.67 7.93
CA LEU A 87 -7.02 -5.60 8.80
C LEU A 87 -5.90 -6.52 8.31
N ILE A 88 -6.21 -7.77 7.92
CA ILE A 88 -5.23 -8.70 7.38
C ILE A 88 -4.58 -8.13 6.10
N LEU A 89 -5.38 -7.62 5.17
CA LEU A 89 -4.86 -7.00 3.95
C LEU A 89 -3.95 -5.81 4.28
N ALA A 90 -4.40 -4.90 5.14
CA ALA A 90 -3.60 -3.74 5.55
C ALA A 90 -2.27 -4.15 6.21
N ILE A 91 -2.27 -5.17 7.07
CA ILE A 91 -1.04 -5.72 7.68
C ILE A 91 -0.11 -6.31 6.61
N LEU A 92 -0.65 -7.08 5.66
CA LEU A 92 0.14 -7.64 4.57
C LEU A 92 0.76 -6.54 3.71
N GLU A 93 0.03 -5.46 3.41
CA GLU A 93 0.58 -4.29 2.71
C GLU A 93 1.70 -3.66 3.50
N GLY A 94 1.51 -3.41 4.80
CA GLY A 94 2.56 -2.87 5.66
C GLY A 94 3.82 -3.73 5.72
N ILE A 95 3.67 -5.06 5.75
CA ILE A 95 4.80 -6.00 5.72
C ILE A 95 5.55 -5.87 4.38
N VAL A 96 4.85 -5.89 3.25
CA VAL A 96 5.46 -5.76 1.93
C VAL A 96 6.15 -4.40 1.79
N HIS A 97 5.45 -3.32 2.16
CA HIS A 97 5.96 -1.94 2.14
C HIS A 97 7.25 -1.83 2.93
N TYR A 98 7.25 -2.32 4.18
CA TYR A 98 8.42 -2.32 5.06
C TYR A 98 9.65 -3.00 4.42
N HIS A 99 9.46 -4.13 3.74
CA HIS A 99 10.57 -4.86 3.12
C HIS A 99 11.09 -4.16 1.86
N ILE A 100 10.22 -3.57 1.05
CA ILE A 100 10.62 -2.77 -0.12
C ILE A 100 11.47 -1.58 0.35
N ASP A 101 10.97 -0.83 1.33
CA ASP A 101 11.63 0.35 1.90
C ASP A 101 12.99 0.01 2.52
N TRP A 102 13.02 -1.05 3.33
CA TRP A 102 14.24 -1.55 3.93
C TRP A 102 15.26 -1.92 2.85
N LEU A 103 14.84 -2.64 1.81
CA LEU A 103 15.73 -3.10 0.75
C LEU A 103 16.26 -1.91 -0.07
N LYS A 104 15.42 -0.93 -0.42
CA LYS A 104 15.81 0.31 -1.09
C LYS A 104 16.92 1.02 -0.32
N ILE A 105 16.70 1.30 0.97
CA ILE A 105 17.70 2.01 1.78
C ILE A 105 18.96 1.17 1.97
N LYS A 106 18.83 -0.14 2.16
CA LYS A 106 19.99 -1.05 2.30
C LYS A 106 20.84 -1.08 1.03
N ILE A 107 20.23 -1.15 -0.15
CA ILE A 107 20.92 -1.08 -1.44
C ILE A 107 21.60 0.28 -1.57
N ASN A 108 20.87 1.38 -1.38
CA ASN A 108 21.43 2.72 -1.54
C ASN A 108 22.61 2.97 -0.59
N ASN A 109 22.50 2.57 0.67
CA ASN A 109 23.56 2.72 1.67
C ASN A 109 24.80 1.88 1.34
N ARG A 110 24.61 0.67 0.79
CA ARG A 110 25.73 -0.18 0.35
C ARG A 110 26.46 0.43 -0.84
N MET A 111 25.71 0.99 -1.79
CA MET A 111 26.25 1.56 -3.03
C MET A 111 26.72 3.00 -2.88
N LYS A 112 26.27 3.70 -1.82
CA LYS A 112 26.55 5.11 -1.52
C LYS A 112 26.11 6.10 -2.61
N TRP A 113 25.14 5.71 -3.44
CA TRP A 113 24.61 6.57 -4.51
C TRP A 113 24.02 7.86 -3.95
N GLN A 114 24.37 8.98 -4.60
CA GLN A 114 23.84 10.30 -4.28
C GLN A 114 22.91 10.80 -5.39
N PRO A 115 21.87 11.56 -5.05
CA PRO A 115 20.90 12.08 -6.03
C PRO A 115 21.52 13.01 -7.09
N THR A 116 22.67 13.63 -6.80
CA THR A 116 23.32 14.60 -7.69
C THR A 116 24.48 14.04 -8.51
N SER A 117 25.03 12.86 -8.15
CA SER A 117 26.16 12.25 -8.85
C SER A 117 25.87 10.88 -9.47
N ASP A 118 24.85 10.18 -9.00
CA ASP A 118 24.60 8.78 -9.36
C ASP A 118 23.16 8.62 -9.88
N TYR A 119 23.01 8.39 -11.18
CA TYR A 119 21.68 8.19 -11.80
C TYR A 119 20.95 6.98 -11.20
N GLN A 120 21.68 6.00 -10.68
CA GLN A 120 21.13 4.80 -10.05
C GLN A 120 20.31 5.12 -8.79
N PHE A 121 20.54 6.26 -8.14
CA PHE A 121 19.66 6.74 -7.07
C PHE A 121 18.23 6.90 -7.59
N TRP A 122 18.06 7.47 -8.78
CA TRP A 122 16.77 7.70 -9.41
C TRP A 122 16.17 6.42 -9.97
N ASP A 123 16.99 5.51 -10.52
CA ASP A 123 16.52 4.18 -10.94
C ASP A 123 15.97 3.40 -9.73
N LEU A 124 16.69 3.42 -8.61
CA LEU A 124 16.28 2.73 -7.39
C LEU A 124 15.04 3.36 -6.77
N LEU A 125 14.92 4.70 -6.79
CA LEU A 125 13.70 5.38 -6.39
C LEU A 125 12.52 4.98 -7.30
N GLY A 126 12.72 4.92 -8.62
CA GLY A 126 11.68 4.51 -9.56
C GLY A 126 11.20 3.07 -9.32
N VAL A 127 12.14 2.14 -9.09
CA VAL A 127 11.82 0.73 -8.78
C VAL A 127 11.06 0.62 -7.45
N ASP A 128 11.48 1.37 -6.44
CA ASP A 128 10.80 1.44 -5.14
C ASP A 128 9.34 1.87 -5.29
N GLN A 129 9.08 2.98 -5.98
CA GLN A 129 7.72 3.45 -6.24
C GLN A 129 6.90 2.45 -7.06
N PHE A 130 7.51 1.85 -8.09
CA PHE A 130 6.85 0.83 -8.91
C PHE A 130 6.39 -0.39 -8.10
N LEU A 131 7.24 -0.91 -7.20
CA LEU A 131 6.90 -2.07 -6.38
C LEU A 131 5.78 -1.78 -5.38
N HIS A 132 5.74 -0.57 -4.82
CA HIS A 132 4.63 -0.14 -3.96
C HIS A 132 3.31 -0.06 -4.75
N HIS A 133 3.31 0.57 -5.93
CA HIS A 133 2.11 0.64 -6.79
C HIS A 133 1.66 -0.75 -7.27
N LEU A 134 2.62 -1.65 -7.56
CA LEU A 134 2.31 -3.02 -7.94
C LEU A 134 1.59 -3.78 -6.81
N THR A 135 1.93 -3.49 -5.55
CA THR A 135 1.22 -4.04 -4.38
C THR A 135 -0.25 -3.61 -4.37
N TYR A 136 -0.55 -2.34 -4.68
CA TYR A 136 -1.93 -1.85 -4.79
C TYR A 136 -2.70 -2.47 -5.95
N ILE A 137 -2.05 -2.70 -7.10
CA ILE A 137 -2.66 -3.42 -8.22
C ILE A 137 -3.07 -4.83 -7.78
N VAL A 138 -2.17 -5.58 -7.12
CA VAL A 138 -2.47 -6.93 -6.63
C VAL A 138 -3.65 -6.91 -5.64
N PHE A 139 -3.66 -5.95 -4.72
CA PHE A 139 -4.74 -5.81 -3.74
C PHE A 139 -6.09 -5.52 -4.40
N VAL A 140 -6.12 -4.56 -5.32
CA VAL A 140 -7.31 -4.22 -6.10
C VAL A 140 -7.81 -5.43 -6.88
N LEU A 141 -6.92 -6.24 -7.47
CA LEU A 141 -7.32 -7.47 -8.18
C LEU A 141 -7.91 -8.53 -7.24
N VAL A 142 -7.31 -8.74 -6.06
CA VAL A 142 -7.82 -9.67 -5.04
C VAL A 142 -9.20 -9.24 -4.56
N ILE A 143 -9.35 -7.95 -4.26
CA ILE A 143 -10.60 -7.31 -3.86
C ILE A 143 -11.66 -7.50 -4.96
N SER A 144 -11.33 -7.13 -6.21
CA SER A 144 -12.26 -7.20 -7.34
C SER A 144 -12.72 -8.64 -7.60
N LYS A 145 -11.80 -9.60 -7.61
CA LYS A 145 -12.12 -11.02 -7.77
C LYS A 145 -13.07 -11.51 -6.66
N SER A 146 -12.85 -11.06 -5.43
CA SER A 146 -13.70 -11.43 -4.30
C SER A 146 -15.13 -10.91 -4.46
N VAL A 147 -15.31 -9.70 -5.00
CA VAL A 147 -16.64 -9.17 -5.40
C VAL A 147 -17.30 -10.05 -6.44
N PHE A 148 -16.60 -10.36 -7.52
CA PHE A 148 -17.20 -11.14 -8.60
C PHE A 148 -17.60 -12.55 -8.15
N LEU A 149 -16.83 -13.18 -7.27
CA LEU A 149 -17.16 -14.50 -6.74
C LEU A 149 -18.30 -14.49 -5.72
N GLY A 150 -18.56 -13.36 -5.05
CA GLY A 150 -19.68 -13.22 -4.12
C GLY A 150 -20.97 -12.70 -4.68
N ALA A 151 -20.96 -12.25 -5.94
CA ALA A 151 -22.16 -11.82 -6.65
C ALA A 151 -22.92 -12.98 -7.31
N ASN A 152 -22.30 -14.17 -7.36
CA ASN A 152 -22.82 -15.39 -7.97
C ASN A 152 -23.16 -16.43 -6.90
#